data_AF-A0A218YW73-F1
#
_entry.id   AF-A0A218YW73-F1
#
_cell.length_a   1.000
_cell.length_b   1.000
_cell.length_c   1.000
_cell.angle_alpha   90.00
_cell.angle_beta   90.00
_cell.angle_gamma   90.00
#
_symmetry.space_group_name_H-M   'P 1'
#
loop_
_entity.id
_entity.type
_entity.pdbx_description
1 polymer ?
#
loop_
_entity_poly.entity_id
_entity_poly.type
_entity_poly.pdbx_seq_one_letter_code
_entity_poly.pdbx_strand_id
1 'polypeptide(L)'
;MSITSRALNKSHQHPLKVLIPLFPDLNTFDANGPIEVLSQANRHASGKQIFELFIASDTELTRALEGVSLARDISLGEALERVAEWDILLVPGGATNSIINIVEEWERDKTSPSSTLINLLDRYLTLKDGFTLTICTGSLFLAAIGKLDGMTATTHWSALPIMRKLCARSKLIYPLAFA
;
A
#
# COMPACT_ATOMS: atom_id res chain seq x y z
N MET A 1 20.47 -4.77 -10.09
CA MET A 1 19.33 -4.10 -10.74
C MET A 1 19.35 -2.64 -10.33
N SER A 2 19.37 -1.72 -11.29
CA SER A 2 19.44 -0.27 -11.06
C SER A 2 18.09 0.26 -10.58
N ILE A 3 17.85 0.23 -9.27
CA ILE A 3 16.57 0.61 -8.63
C ILE A 3 16.33 2.15 -8.65
N THR A 4 17.26 2.96 -9.10
CA THR A 4 17.25 4.40 -8.76
C THR A 4 16.86 5.38 -9.87
N SER A 5 16.78 5.01 -11.16
CA SER A 5 16.85 6.07 -12.18
C SER A 5 15.54 6.84 -12.41
N ARG A 6 14.36 6.22 -12.49
CA ARG A 6 13.18 6.93 -13.03
C ARG A 6 12.35 7.75 -12.02
N ALA A 7 12.09 7.28 -10.79
CA ALA A 7 11.35 8.08 -9.80
C ALA A 7 12.17 9.32 -9.39
N LEU A 8 13.49 9.15 -9.19
CA LEU A 8 14.40 10.29 -9.00
C LEU A 8 14.37 11.21 -10.24
N ASN A 9 14.49 10.68 -11.46
CA ASN A 9 14.44 11.50 -12.68
C ASN A 9 13.08 12.21 -12.88
N LYS A 10 11.96 11.56 -12.57
CA LYS A 10 10.62 12.15 -12.62
C LYS A 10 10.47 13.26 -11.60
N SER A 11 10.95 13.07 -10.37
CA SER A 11 10.91 14.09 -9.33
C SER A 11 11.60 15.40 -9.74
N HIS A 12 12.52 15.35 -10.72
CA HIS A 12 13.15 16.54 -11.30
C HIS A 12 12.25 17.31 -12.26
N GLN A 13 11.25 16.65 -12.86
CA GLN A 13 10.35 17.23 -13.87
C GLN A 13 8.95 17.53 -13.32
N HIS A 14 8.41 16.65 -12.47
CA HIS A 14 7.08 16.74 -11.87
C HIS A 14 7.10 16.19 -10.44
N PRO A 15 6.19 16.61 -9.54
CA PRO A 15 6.01 15.95 -8.25
C PRO A 15 5.68 14.46 -8.44
N LEU A 16 6.22 13.61 -7.56
CA LEU A 16 5.89 12.18 -7.52
C LEU A 16 4.51 11.98 -6.93
N LYS A 17 3.62 11.30 -7.66
CA LYS A 17 2.28 11.00 -7.17
C LYS A 17 2.31 9.79 -6.24
N VAL A 18 1.93 10.01 -4.98
CA VAL A 18 1.89 9.00 -3.92
C VAL A 18 0.44 8.66 -3.63
N LEU A 19 0.08 7.40 -3.82
CA LEU A 19 -1.25 6.89 -3.54
C LEU A 19 -1.26 6.13 -2.21
N ILE A 20 -2.18 6.51 -1.31
CA ILE A 20 -2.42 5.88 -0.02
C ILE A 20 -3.82 5.26 -0.04
N PRO A 21 -3.95 3.96 -0.36
CA PRO A 21 -5.24 3.28 -0.26
C PRO A 21 -5.64 3.05 1.20
N LEU A 22 -6.88 3.41 1.53
CA LEU A 22 -7.51 3.12 2.80
C LEU A 22 -8.43 1.90 2.68
N PHE A 23 -8.60 1.21 3.79
CA PHE A 23 -9.55 0.11 3.95
C PHE A 23 -10.07 0.09 5.39
N PRO A 24 -11.24 -0.51 5.67
CA PRO A 24 -11.78 -0.59 7.02
C PRO A 24 -10.78 -1.18 8.02
N ASP A 25 -10.72 -0.59 9.22
CA ASP A 25 -9.82 -1.00 10.31
C ASP A 25 -8.32 -0.87 9.98
N LEU A 26 -7.94 0.02 9.06
CA LEU A 26 -6.55 0.46 8.94
C LEU A 26 -6.07 1.12 10.25
N ASN A 27 -4.75 1.14 10.47
CA ASN A 27 -4.14 1.96 11.52
C ASN A 27 -3.95 3.39 11.00
N THR A 28 -4.46 4.38 11.73
CA THR A 28 -4.31 5.80 11.39
C THR A 28 -2.86 6.24 11.23
N PHE A 29 -1.97 5.76 12.12
CA PHE A 29 -0.56 6.16 12.11
C PHE A 29 0.18 5.63 10.87
N ASP A 30 -0.17 4.45 10.39
CA ASP A 30 0.46 3.85 9.22
C ASP A 30 0.20 4.67 7.94
N ALA A 31 -0.95 5.35 7.86
CA ALA A 31 -1.23 6.30 6.78
C ALA A 31 -0.64 7.70 7.07
N ASN A 32 -0.93 8.25 8.25
CA ASN A 32 -0.63 9.65 8.56
C ASN A 32 0.86 9.93 8.81
N GLY A 33 1.61 8.98 9.40
CA GLY A 33 3.04 9.15 9.67
C GLY A 33 3.83 9.47 8.40
N PRO A 34 3.73 8.63 7.35
CA PRO A 34 4.35 8.94 6.07
C PRO A 34 3.79 10.19 5.38
N ILE A 35 2.48 10.45 5.47
CA ILE A 35 1.87 11.68 4.93
C ILE A 35 2.56 12.91 5.54
N GLU A 36 2.76 12.92 6.85
CA GLU A 36 3.45 14.01 7.55
C GLU A 36 4.89 14.13 7.07
N VAL A 37 5.65 13.03 7.05
CA VAL A 37 7.05 13.03 6.62
C VAL A 37 7.21 13.55 5.18
N LEU A 38 6.40 13.08 4.24
CA LEU A 38 6.46 13.52 2.84
C LEU A 38 6.03 14.98 2.68
N SER A 39 5.04 15.41 3.46
CA SER A 39 4.62 16.82 3.51
C SER A 39 5.72 17.73 4.08
N GLN A 40 6.44 17.28 5.11
CA GLN A 40 7.59 18.01 5.65
C GLN A 40 8.74 18.06 4.64
N ALA A 41 8.99 16.98 3.90
CA ALA A 41 9.99 16.98 2.83
C ALA A 41 9.67 18.05 1.77
N ASN A 42 8.41 18.19 1.36
CA ASN A 42 7.97 19.27 0.46
C ASN A 42 8.26 20.66 1.04
N ARG A 43 8.00 20.89 2.34
CA ARG A 43 8.24 22.20 2.98
C ARG A 43 9.71 22.61 3.00
N HIS A 44 10.61 21.65 3.08
CA HIS A 44 12.07 21.89 3.14
C HIS A 44 12.74 21.90 1.76
N ALA A 45 12.00 21.62 0.68
CA ALA A 45 12.51 21.51 -0.68
C ALA A 45 12.67 22.85 -1.43
N SER A 46 12.96 23.94 -0.70
CA SER A 46 13.26 25.27 -1.26
C SER A 46 12.26 25.75 -2.34
N GLY A 47 10.95 25.58 -2.10
CA GLY A 47 9.89 26.02 -2.99
C GLY A 47 9.50 25.03 -4.09
N LYS A 48 10.09 23.84 -4.13
CA LYS A 48 9.72 22.76 -5.04
C LYS A 48 8.79 21.77 -4.36
N GLN A 49 7.68 21.43 -5.00
CA GLN A 49 6.86 20.30 -4.59
C GLN A 49 7.48 18.99 -5.10
N ILE A 50 7.90 18.11 -4.18
CA ILE A 50 8.52 16.81 -4.50
C ILE A 50 7.46 15.71 -4.58
N PHE A 51 6.48 15.72 -3.68
CA PHE A 51 5.42 14.73 -3.58
C PHE A 51 4.04 15.35 -3.72
N GLU A 52 3.14 14.67 -4.41
CA GLU A 52 1.71 14.96 -4.46
C GLU A 52 0.99 13.75 -3.86
N LEU A 53 0.24 13.95 -2.78
CA LEU A 53 -0.34 12.88 -1.98
C LEU A 53 -1.82 12.71 -2.31
N PHE A 54 -2.27 11.46 -2.45
CA PHE A 54 -3.65 11.12 -2.76
C PHE A 54 -4.12 9.99 -1.85
N ILE A 55 -5.26 10.20 -1.17
CA ILE A 55 -5.94 9.18 -0.38
C ILE A 55 -7.06 8.57 -1.23
N ALA A 56 -7.04 7.25 -1.39
CA ALA A 56 -8.07 6.52 -2.12
C ALA A 56 -8.83 5.56 -1.21
N SER A 57 -10.15 5.50 -1.33
CA SER A 57 -10.99 4.52 -0.64
C SER A 57 -12.25 4.20 -1.44
N ASP A 58 -12.89 3.06 -1.15
CA ASP A 58 -14.23 2.76 -1.68
C ASP A 58 -15.33 3.62 -1.05
N THR A 59 -15.12 4.10 0.18
CA THR A 59 -16.10 4.92 0.91
C THR A 59 -15.61 6.35 1.11
N GLU A 60 -16.52 7.34 1.09
CA GLU A 60 -16.18 8.75 1.37
C GLU A 60 -15.41 8.92 2.68
N LEU A 61 -15.85 8.20 3.71
CA LEU A 61 -15.22 8.13 5.02
C LEU A 61 -14.87 6.68 5.32
N THR A 62 -13.59 6.43 5.61
CA THR A 62 -13.10 5.11 6.02
C THR A 62 -12.90 5.09 7.51
N ARG A 63 -13.57 4.17 8.22
CA ARG A 63 -13.41 3.99 9.66
C ARG A 63 -12.11 3.24 9.93
N ALA A 64 -11.19 3.89 10.63
CA ALA A 64 -9.94 3.29 11.10
C ALA A 64 -10.16 2.51 12.40
N LEU A 65 -9.19 1.64 12.73
CA LEU A 65 -9.22 0.78 13.91
C LEU A 65 -9.32 1.59 15.21
N GLU A 66 -8.70 2.76 15.25
CA GLU A 66 -8.69 3.67 16.40
C GLU A 66 -10.03 4.41 16.61
N GLY A 67 -11.04 4.14 15.78
CA GLY A 67 -12.39 4.70 15.96
C GLY A 67 -12.56 6.12 15.41
N VAL A 68 -11.64 6.58 14.57
CA VAL A 68 -11.78 7.83 13.81
C VAL A 68 -12.01 7.51 12.34
N SER A 69 -12.51 8.48 11.57
CA SER A 69 -12.73 8.32 10.13
C SER A 69 -11.80 9.23 9.34
N LEU A 70 -11.24 8.71 8.24
CA LEU A 70 -10.46 9.48 7.28
C LEU A 70 -11.26 9.66 5.98
N ALA A 71 -11.19 10.84 5.38
CA ALA A 71 -11.83 11.13 4.11
C ALA A 71 -10.93 10.70 2.94
N ARG A 72 -11.55 10.23 1.85
CA ARG A 72 -10.85 9.99 0.57
C ARG A 72 -10.77 11.26 -0.26
N ASP A 73 -9.72 11.37 -1.08
CA ASP A 73 -9.64 12.36 -2.16
C ASP A 73 -10.28 11.81 -3.44
N ILE A 74 -10.01 10.53 -3.74
CA ILE A 74 -10.49 9.82 -4.94
C ILE A 74 -11.00 8.42 -4.58
N SER A 75 -11.75 7.78 -5.48
CA SER A 75 -12.23 6.42 -5.23
C SER A 75 -11.13 5.41 -5.55
N LEU A 76 -11.17 4.22 -4.93
CA LEU A 76 -10.24 3.14 -5.33
C LEU A 76 -10.45 2.73 -6.80
N GLY A 77 -11.68 2.80 -7.32
CA GLY A 77 -11.98 2.54 -8.73
C GLY A 77 -11.27 3.53 -9.66
N GLU A 78 -11.35 4.83 -9.36
CA GLU A 78 -10.63 5.87 -10.11
C GLU A 78 -9.10 5.65 -10.01
N ALA A 79 -8.61 5.32 -8.82
CA ALA A 79 -7.19 5.04 -8.63
C ALA A 79 -6.71 3.83 -9.45
N LEU A 80 -7.53 2.78 -9.56
CA LEU A 80 -7.26 1.59 -10.37
C LEU A 80 -7.29 1.89 -11.88
N GLU A 81 -8.19 2.74 -12.35
CA GLU A 81 -8.23 3.19 -13.74
C GLU A 81 -6.95 3.97 -14.10
N ARG A 82 -6.50 4.83 -13.17
CA ARG A 82 -5.32 5.69 -13.31
C ARG A 82 -4.03 5.04 -12.82
N VAL A 83 -3.98 3.71 -12.72
CA VAL A 83 -2.87 2.98 -12.07
C VAL A 83 -1.47 3.37 -12.57
N ALA A 84 -1.34 3.72 -13.85
CA ALA A 84 -0.07 4.08 -14.47
C ALA A 84 0.43 5.50 -14.14
N GLU A 85 -0.41 6.32 -13.49
CA GLU A 85 -0.04 7.66 -13.04
C GLU A 85 0.70 7.67 -11.70
N TRP A 86 0.49 6.64 -10.88
CA TRP A 86 1.06 6.58 -9.53
C TRP A 86 2.55 6.23 -9.60
N ASP A 87 3.38 7.02 -8.92
CA ASP A 87 4.82 6.77 -8.81
C ASP A 87 5.14 5.95 -7.56
N ILE A 88 4.37 6.16 -6.49
CA ILE A 88 4.54 5.49 -5.20
C ILE A 88 3.19 4.98 -4.71
N LEU A 89 3.17 3.74 -4.24
CA LEU A 89 2.04 3.15 -3.54
C LEU A 89 2.42 2.90 -2.09
N LEU A 90 1.72 3.54 -1.16
CA LEU A 90 1.97 3.42 0.27
C LEU A 90 0.80 2.72 0.93
N VAL A 91 0.98 1.45 1.25
CA VAL A 91 -0.07 0.58 1.79
C VAL A 91 0.03 0.55 3.32
N PRO A 92 -0.92 1.15 4.05
CA PRO A 92 -0.92 1.10 5.51
C PRO A 92 -1.23 -0.32 6.02
N GLY A 93 -0.90 -0.57 7.28
CA GLY A 93 -1.39 -1.73 8.01
C GLY A 93 -2.75 -1.46 8.65
N GLY A 94 -3.25 -2.47 9.35
CA GLY A 94 -4.52 -2.47 10.05
C GLY A 94 -4.77 -3.76 10.81
N ALA A 95 -5.99 -3.93 11.30
CA ALA A 95 -6.42 -5.16 11.94
C ALA A 95 -6.19 -6.36 11.00
N THR A 96 -5.41 -7.34 11.47
CA THR A 96 -5.04 -8.49 10.64
C THR A 96 -6.26 -9.26 10.13
N ASN A 97 -7.30 -9.39 10.95
CA ASN A 97 -8.54 -10.06 10.55
C ASN A 97 -9.25 -9.31 9.40
N SER A 98 -9.27 -7.97 9.44
CA SER A 98 -9.89 -7.18 8.39
C SER A 98 -9.15 -7.34 7.05
N ILE A 99 -7.81 -7.35 7.09
CA ILE A 99 -6.98 -7.65 5.90
C ILE A 99 -7.26 -9.06 5.36
N ILE A 100 -7.32 -10.07 6.23
CA ILE A 100 -7.60 -11.46 5.81
C ILE A 100 -9.00 -11.58 5.22
N ASN A 101 -10.01 -10.95 5.80
CA ASN A 101 -11.36 -10.94 5.24
C ASN A 101 -11.36 -10.34 3.82
N ILE A 102 -10.67 -9.21 3.60
CA ILE A 102 -10.55 -8.59 2.27
C ILE A 102 -9.87 -9.55 1.29
N VAL A 103 -8.80 -10.24 1.72
CA VAL A 103 -8.09 -11.23 0.91
C VAL A 103 -9.00 -12.42 0.55
N GLU A 104 -9.72 -12.99 1.51
CA GLU A 104 -10.62 -14.13 1.29
C GLU A 104 -11.79 -13.77 0.38
N GLU A 105 -12.35 -12.55 0.53
CA GLU A 105 -13.38 -12.05 -0.36
C GLU A 105 -12.87 -11.89 -1.79
N TRP A 106 -11.66 -11.35 -1.96
CA TRP A 106 -11.01 -11.24 -3.26
C TRP A 106 -10.70 -12.60 -3.89
N GLU A 107 -10.24 -13.59 -3.12
CA GLU A 107 -10.02 -14.95 -3.60
C GLU A 107 -11.33 -15.60 -4.09
N ARG A 108 -12.47 -15.27 -3.46
CA ARG A 108 -13.79 -15.77 -3.83
C ARG A 108 -14.36 -15.11 -5.08
N ASP A 109 -14.26 -13.79 -5.19
CA ASP A 109 -14.77 -13.03 -6.34
C ASP A 109 -13.93 -11.77 -6.58
N LYS A 110 -13.00 -11.87 -7.53
CA LYS A 110 -12.10 -10.78 -7.94
C LYS A 110 -12.81 -9.59 -8.60
N THR A 111 -14.11 -9.71 -8.90
CA THR A 111 -14.92 -8.66 -9.51
C THR A 111 -15.78 -7.90 -8.50
N SER A 112 -15.79 -8.32 -7.24
CA SER A 112 -16.52 -7.64 -6.17
C SER A 112 -15.98 -6.22 -5.93
N PRO A 113 -16.79 -5.28 -5.42
CA PRO A 113 -16.28 -3.98 -5.00
C PRO A 113 -15.16 -4.06 -3.96
N SER A 114 -15.23 -5.02 -3.02
CA SER A 114 -14.19 -5.24 -2.00
C SER A 114 -12.84 -5.72 -2.57
N SER A 115 -12.82 -6.18 -3.82
CA SER A 115 -11.61 -6.59 -4.54
C SER A 115 -10.79 -5.43 -5.10
N THR A 116 -11.35 -4.22 -5.15
CA THR A 116 -10.75 -3.08 -5.87
C THR A 116 -9.36 -2.74 -5.35
N LEU A 117 -9.16 -2.77 -4.03
CA LEU A 117 -7.84 -2.56 -3.42
C LEU A 117 -6.82 -3.60 -3.93
N ILE A 118 -7.10 -4.90 -3.81
CA ILE A 118 -6.14 -5.93 -4.19
C ILE A 118 -5.89 -5.91 -5.71
N ASN A 119 -6.92 -5.64 -6.52
CA ASN A 119 -6.77 -5.47 -7.97
C ASN A 119 -5.87 -4.27 -8.32
N LEU A 120 -5.99 -3.15 -7.60
CA LEU A 120 -5.09 -2.01 -7.71
C LEU A 120 -3.65 -2.42 -7.39
N LEU A 121 -3.43 -3.12 -6.27
CA LEU A 121 -2.08 -3.57 -5.87
C LEU A 121 -1.47 -4.51 -6.92
N ASP A 122 -2.21 -5.53 -7.36
CA ASP A 122 -1.73 -6.52 -8.32
C ASP A 122 -1.40 -5.87 -9.66
N ARG A 123 -2.27 -4.99 -10.17
CA ARG A 123 -2.05 -4.26 -11.41
C ARG A 123 -0.86 -3.31 -11.30
N TYR A 124 -0.76 -2.54 -10.22
CA TYR A 124 0.36 -1.62 -10.00
C TYR A 124 1.70 -2.34 -9.98
N LEU A 125 1.77 -3.49 -9.31
CA LEU A 125 3.01 -4.28 -9.19
C LEU A 125 3.43 -4.97 -10.49
N THR A 126 2.64 -4.90 -11.57
CA THR A 126 3.10 -5.30 -12.92
C THR A 126 3.89 -4.20 -13.63
N LEU A 127 3.85 -2.96 -13.12
CA LEU A 127 4.56 -1.82 -13.70
C LEU A 127 6.06 -1.91 -13.37
N LYS A 128 6.91 -1.57 -14.33
CA LYS A 128 8.37 -1.74 -14.19
C LYS A 128 9.07 -0.70 -13.31
N ASP A 129 8.41 0.43 -13.06
CA ASP A 129 9.07 1.64 -12.52
C ASP A 129 8.36 2.25 -11.28
N GLY A 130 7.40 1.53 -10.68
CA GLY A 130 6.69 1.96 -9.48
C GLY A 130 7.41 1.58 -8.20
N PHE A 131 7.18 2.32 -7.11
CA PHE A 131 7.69 1.98 -5.79
C PHE A 131 6.56 1.65 -4.82
N THR A 132 6.57 0.47 -4.22
CA THR A 132 5.58 0.07 -3.22
C THR A 132 6.22 0.02 -1.84
N LEU A 133 5.61 0.71 -0.87
CA LEU A 133 5.91 0.58 0.54
C LEU A 133 4.70 -0.01 1.26
N THR A 134 4.96 -0.95 2.17
CA THR A 134 3.93 -1.47 3.07
C THR A 134 4.35 -1.23 4.50
N ILE A 135 3.42 -0.86 5.37
CA ILE A 135 3.69 -0.61 6.79
C ILE A 135 2.94 -1.64 7.64
N CYS A 136 3.58 -2.09 8.73
CA CYS A 136 2.97 -3.00 9.69
C CYS A 136 2.42 -4.27 8.99
N THR A 137 1.11 -4.53 9.10
CA THR A 137 0.40 -5.66 8.50
C THR A 137 0.01 -5.47 7.04
N GLY A 138 0.24 -4.29 6.43
CA GLY A 138 -0.09 -4.03 5.03
C GLY A 138 0.68 -4.93 4.05
N SER A 139 1.82 -5.47 4.47
CA SER A 139 2.60 -6.47 3.72
C SER A 139 1.83 -7.77 3.45
N LEU A 140 0.80 -8.08 4.26
CA LEU A 140 -0.04 -9.26 4.05
C LEU A 140 -0.80 -9.21 2.73
N PHE A 141 -1.18 -8.02 2.24
CA PHE A 141 -1.80 -7.90 0.92
C PHE A 141 -0.84 -8.38 -0.18
N LEU A 142 0.42 -7.92 -0.15
CA LEU A 142 1.44 -8.32 -1.11
C LEU A 142 1.79 -9.81 -0.99
N ALA A 143 1.78 -10.36 0.24
CA ALA A 143 1.94 -11.79 0.46
C ALA A 143 0.79 -12.60 -0.20
N ALA A 144 -0.45 -12.13 -0.05
CA ALA A 144 -1.64 -12.80 -0.59
C ALA A 144 -1.63 -12.89 -2.12
N ILE A 145 -1.12 -11.86 -2.81
CA ILE A 145 -0.98 -11.85 -4.27
C ILE A 145 0.36 -12.45 -4.77
N GLY A 146 1.13 -13.10 -3.90
CA GLY A 146 2.38 -13.78 -4.26
C GLY A 146 3.53 -12.85 -4.63
N LYS A 147 3.42 -11.53 -4.35
CA LYS A 147 4.46 -10.56 -4.73
C LYS A 147 5.63 -10.51 -3.77
N LEU A 148 5.55 -11.21 -2.64
CA LEU A 148 6.66 -11.37 -1.68
C LEU A 148 7.38 -12.71 -1.83
N ASP A 149 6.97 -13.58 -2.76
CA ASP A 149 7.64 -14.86 -2.94
C ASP A 149 9.05 -14.67 -3.46
N GLY A 150 9.99 -15.41 -2.89
CA GLY A 150 11.38 -15.23 -3.29
C GLY A 150 12.00 -13.92 -2.76
N MET A 151 11.28 -13.10 -1.98
CA MET A 151 11.78 -11.85 -1.42
C MET A 151 12.06 -11.94 0.09
N THR A 152 13.04 -11.16 0.55
CA THR A 152 13.20 -10.88 1.98
C THR A 152 12.22 -9.78 2.36
N ALA A 153 11.27 -10.09 3.25
CA ALA A 153 10.24 -9.17 3.69
C ALA A 153 10.04 -9.21 5.22
N THR A 154 9.47 -8.14 5.76
CA THR A 154 9.07 -8.05 7.18
C THR A 154 7.60 -7.62 7.29
N THR A 155 7.01 -7.88 8.45
CA THR A 155 5.64 -7.49 8.80
C THR A 155 5.56 -7.26 10.31
N HIS A 156 4.40 -6.84 10.81
CA HIS A 156 4.16 -6.77 12.25
C HIS A 156 4.39 -8.15 12.90
N TRP A 157 5.04 -8.17 14.07
CA TRP A 157 5.47 -9.42 14.72
C TRP A 157 4.32 -10.43 14.90
N SER A 158 3.12 -9.95 15.25
CA SER A 158 1.94 -10.80 15.44
C SER A 158 1.38 -11.38 14.14
N ALA A 159 1.66 -10.74 13.00
CA ALA A 159 1.22 -11.17 11.67
C ALA A 159 2.22 -12.08 10.97
N LEU A 160 3.43 -12.26 11.50
CA LEU A 160 4.46 -13.13 10.91
C LEU A 160 3.96 -14.57 10.63
N PRO A 161 3.22 -15.25 11.52
CA PRO A 161 2.70 -16.59 11.23
C PRO A 161 1.73 -16.60 10.05
N ILE A 162 0.94 -15.54 9.89
CA ILE A 162 -0.04 -15.39 8.81
C ILE A 162 0.69 -15.09 7.50
N MET A 163 1.67 -14.17 7.51
CA MET A 163 2.49 -13.89 6.34
C MET A 163 3.21 -15.15 5.83
N ARG A 164 3.75 -15.98 6.74
CA ARG A 164 4.36 -17.26 6.38
C ARG A 164 3.36 -18.20 5.70
N LYS A 165 2.12 -18.27 6.16
CA LYS A 165 1.07 -19.10 5.52
C LYS A 165 0.73 -18.58 4.13
N LEU A 166 0.58 -17.27 3.96
CA LEU A 166 0.29 -16.66 2.66
C LEU A 166 1.44 -16.90 1.66
N CYS A 167 2.69 -16.65 2.05
CA CYS A 167 3.85 -16.92 1.21
C CYS A 167 4.11 -18.42 0.99
N ALA A 168 3.76 -19.31 1.93
CA ALA A 168 3.92 -20.75 1.74
C ALA A 168 2.98 -21.31 0.64
N ARG A 169 1.85 -20.63 0.37
CA ARG A 169 1.02 -20.95 -0.80
C ARG A 169 1.76 -20.71 -2.12
N SER A 170 2.79 -19.86 -2.10
CA SER A 170 3.29 -19.24 -3.33
C SER A 170 4.83 -19.40 -3.55
N LYS A 171 5.67 -19.43 -2.50
CA LYS A 171 6.93 -20.20 -2.25
C LYS A 171 7.72 -19.56 -1.07
N LEU A 172 8.07 -20.35 -0.05
CA LEU A 172 8.73 -19.96 1.23
C LEU A 172 9.97 -19.05 1.13
N ILE A 173 9.98 -17.90 1.84
CA ILE A 173 11.20 -17.24 2.34
C ILE A 173 11.05 -16.83 3.82
N TYR A 174 12.16 -16.94 4.56
CA TYR A 174 12.37 -16.52 5.95
C TYR A 174 12.11 -15.01 6.16
N PRO A 175 11.06 -14.61 6.89
CA PRO A 175 10.95 -13.23 7.33
C PRO A 175 11.89 -12.98 8.52
N LEU A 176 12.55 -11.82 8.51
CA LEU A 176 13.29 -11.32 9.67
C LEU A 176 12.28 -10.95 10.77
N ALA A 177 12.32 -11.66 11.89
CA ALA A 177 11.61 -11.27 13.10
C ALA A 177 12.56 -10.37 13.91
N PHE A 178 12.22 -9.09 14.05
CA PHE A 178 12.76 -8.29 15.16
C PHE A 178 11.82 -8.52 16.34
N ALA A 179 12.33 -9.16 17.39
CA ALA A 179 11.69 -9.27 18.69
C ALA A 179 12.16 -8.11 19.58
#